data_AF-A0AAD8A8W5-F1
#
_entry.id   AF-A0AAD8A8W5-F1
#
_cell.length_a   1.000
_cell.length_b   1.000
_cell.length_c   1.000
_cell.angle_alpha   90.00
_cell.angle_beta   90.00
_cell.angle_gamma   90.00
#
_symmetry.space_group_name_H-M   'P 1'
#
loop_
_entity.id
_entity.type
_entity.pdbx_description
1 polymer ?
#
loop_
_entity_poly.entity_id
_entity_poly.type
_entity_poly.pdbx_seq_one_letter_code
_entity_poly.pdbx_strand_id
1 'polypeptide(L)' 'MPELTKNLERVSVWRYNENRSNYDFSSDIKLILQVAELRMKYDYCVKEFIVIDMLNFKLSDIKKVSLPLMKKLEVCLL' A
#
# COMPACT_ATOMS: atom_id res chain seq x y z
N MET A 1 15.41 -11.77 5.79
CA MET A 1 14.40 -10.93 5.10
C MET A 1 14.54 -11.18 3.60
N PRO A 2 13.50 -10.95 2.78
CA PRO A 2 13.65 -10.99 1.32
C PRO A 2 14.79 -10.08 0.86
N GLU A 3 15.47 -10.39 -0.23
CA GLU A 3 16.58 -9.57 -0.72
C GLU A 3 16.09 -8.22 -1.26
N LEU A 4 16.89 -7.18 -1.05
CA LEU A 4 16.72 -5.88 -1.71
C LEU A 4 17.14 -6.00 -3.18
N THR A 5 16.73 -5.04 -4.02
CA THR A 5 17.30 -4.91 -5.36
C THR A 5 18.79 -4.54 -5.25
N LYS A 6 19.50 -4.61 -6.39
CA LYS A 6 20.90 -4.14 -6.48
C LYS A 6 21.08 -2.67 -6.09
N ASN A 7 20.00 -1.89 -6.14
CA ASN A 7 19.97 -0.47 -5.78
C ASN A 7 19.55 -0.23 -4.32
N LEU A 8 19.47 -1.29 -3.49
CA LEU A 8 18.98 -1.25 -2.11
C LEU A 8 17.51 -0.83 -1.99
N GLU A 9 16.71 -1.14 -3.01
CA GLU A 9 15.29 -0.80 -3.05
C GLU A 9 14.48 -2.02 -2.60
N ARG A 10 13.39 -1.77 -1.89
CA ARG A 10 12.42 -2.78 -1.47
C ARG A 10 11.25 -2.78 -2.44
N VAL A 11 10.82 -3.96 -2.89
CA VAL A 11 9.61 -4.11 -3.71
C VAL A 11 8.57 -4.88 -2.92
N SER A 12 7.38 -4.31 -2.81
CA SER A 12 6.29 -4.81 -1.98
C SER A 12 5.04 -4.96 -2.82
N VAL A 13 4.51 -6.18 -2.90
CA VAL A 13 3.31 -6.48 -3.66
C VAL A 13 2.14 -6.68 -2.71
N TRP A 14 1.09 -5.87 -2.89
CA TRP A 14 -0.14 -5.91 -2.11
C TRP A 14 -1.30 -6.25 -3.03
N ARG A 15 -1.96 -7.38 -2.79
CA ARG A 15 -3.11 -7.82 -3.59
C ARG A 15 -4.41 -7.41 -2.93
N TYR A 16 -5.26 -6.73 -3.68
CA TYR A 16 -6.64 -6.48 -3.28
C TYR A 16 -7.41 -7.81 -3.11
N ASN A 17 -8.06 -7.98 -1.97
CA ASN A 17 -8.85 -9.17 -1.65
C ASN A 17 -10.34 -8.80 -1.52
N GLU A 18 -11.13 -9.25 -2.49
CA GLU A 18 -12.56 -8.98 -2.61
C GLU A 18 -13.43 -9.61 -1.51
N ASN A 19 -12.94 -10.65 -0.82
CA ASN A 19 -13.73 -11.41 0.16
C ASN A 19 -13.88 -10.71 1.52
N ARG A 20 -13.41 -9.45 1.65
CA ARG A 20 -13.61 -8.67 2.87
C ARG A 20 -14.94 -7.94 2.79
N SER A 21 -15.98 -8.54 3.37
CA SER A 21 -17.29 -7.90 3.60
C SER A 21 -17.16 -6.54 4.29
N ASN A 22 -16.13 -6.38 5.12
CA ASN A 22 -15.77 -5.14 5.82
C ASN A 22 -14.50 -4.47 5.25
N TYR A 23 -14.34 -4.46 3.93
CA TYR A 23 -13.18 -3.83 3.30
C TYR A 23 -13.12 -2.32 3.63
N ASP A 24 -12.10 -1.90 4.38
CA ASP A 24 -11.78 -0.51 4.67
C ASP A 24 -10.44 -0.13 4.00
N PHE A 25 -10.55 0.61 2.90
CA PHE A 25 -9.41 1.11 2.14
C PHE A 25 -8.46 1.96 3.00
N SER A 26 -8.99 2.74 3.95
CA SER A 26 -8.16 3.58 4.82
C SER A 26 -7.28 2.73 5.75
N SER A 27 -7.81 1.63 6.28
CA SER A 27 -7.04 0.74 7.15
C SER A 27 -5.92 0.02 6.42
N ASP A 28 -6.17 -0.45 5.18
CA ASP A 28 -5.14 -1.10 4.36
C ASP A 28 -3.99 -0.13 4.03
N ILE A 29 -4.31 1.12 3.68
CA ILE A 29 -3.28 2.14 3.43
C ILE A 29 -2.44 2.41 4.68
N LYS A 30 -3.08 2.56 5.85
CA LYS A 30 -2.36 2.78 7.10
C LYS A 30 -1.37 1.64 7.37
N LEU A 31 -1.80 0.40 7.14
CA LEU A 31 -0.95 -0.77 7.29
C LEU A 31 0.25 -0.72 6.33
N ILE A 32 0.02 -0.38 5.06
CA ILE A 32 1.09 -0.23 4.06
C ILE A 32 2.13 0.80 4.52
N LEU A 33 1.67 1.97 4.99
CA LEU A 33 2.55 3.04 5.48
C LEU A 33 3.34 2.62 6.74
N GLN A 34 2.69 1.98 7.70
CA GLN A 34 3.36 1.47 8.92
C GLN A 34 4.44 0.43 8.59
N VAL A 35 4.14 -0.49 7.66
CA VAL A 35 5.11 -1.49 7.20
C VAL A 35 6.28 -0.82 6.49
N ALA A 36 6.03 0.21 5.68
CA ALA A 36 7.07 0.94 4.99
C ALA A 36 8.00 1.69 5.96
N GLU A 37 7.45 2.34 6.98
CA GLU A 37 8.23 3.02 8.02
C GLU A 37 9.13 2.03 8.79
N LEU A 38 8.59 0.86 9.15
CA LEU A 38 9.38 -0.20 9.81
C LEU A 38 10.51 -0.69 8.90
N ARG A 39 10.27 -0.85 7.60
CA ARG A 39 11.29 -1.31 6.65
C ARG A 39 12.38 -0.27 6.44
N MET A 40 12.01 1.00 6.26
CA MET A 40 13.01 2.08 6.20
C MET A 40 13.91 2.09 7.44
N LYS A 41 13.35 1.79 8.62
CA LYS A 41 14.10 1.75 9.88
C LYS A 41 14.98 0.52 10.06
N TYR A 42 14.47 -0.67 9.75
CA TYR A 42 15.11 -1.94 10.14
C TYR A 42 15.84 -2.66 9.00
N ASP A 43 15.48 -2.34 7.77
CA ASP A 43 15.91 -3.05 6.57
C ASP A 43 16.81 -2.16 5.69
N TYR A 44 17.04 -0.91 6.12
CA TYR A 44 17.95 0.08 5.53
C TYR A 44 17.74 0.29 4.02
N CYS A 45 16.54 -0.01 3.52
CA CYS A 45 16.20 0.25 2.13
C CYS A 45 16.21 1.75 1.86
N VAL A 46 16.79 2.15 0.74
CA VAL A 46 16.86 3.58 0.35
C VAL A 46 15.55 4.06 -0.27
N LYS A 47 14.71 3.11 -0.69
CA LYS A 47 13.43 3.36 -1.36
C LYS A 47 12.55 2.12 -1.29
N GLU A 48 11.24 2.32 -1.22
CA GLU A 48 10.25 1.25 -1.34
C GLU A 48 9.33 1.50 -2.55
N PHE A 49 9.18 0.49 -3.39
CA PHE A 49 8.19 0.42 -4.45
C PHE A 49 7.01 -0.43 -3.99
N ILE A 50 5.84 0.19 -3.99
CA ILE A 50 4.59 -0.47 -3.61
C ILE A 50 3.82 -0.77 -4.88
N VAL A 51 3.66 -2.05 -5.20
CA VAL A 51 2.84 -2.54 -6.30
C VAL A 51 1.51 -2.99 -5.70
N ILE A 52 0.43 -2.33 -6.08
CA ILE A 52 -0.92 -2.70 -5.66
C ILE A 52 -1.59 -3.45 -6.82
N ASP A 53 -1.78 -4.75 -6.65
CA ASP A 53 -2.52 -5.60 -7.58
C ASP A 53 -4.03 -5.39 -7.37
N MET A 54 -4.61 -4.64 -8.29
CA MET A 54 -6.02 -4.22 -8.31
C MET A 54 -6.88 -5.08 -9.23
N LEU A 55 -6.41 -6.24 -9.69
CA LEU A 55 -7.12 -7.07 -10.69
C LEU A 55 -8.57 -7.40 -10.29
N ASN A 56 -8.82 -7.61 -8.98
CA ASN A 56 -10.14 -7.95 -8.45
C ASN A 56 -10.93 -6.74 -7.93
N PHE A 57 -10.45 -5.51 -8.14
CA PHE A 57 -11.12 -4.30 -7.66
C PHE A 57 -12.32 -3.97 -8.56
N LYS A 58 -13.54 -4.00 -7.99
CA LYS A 58 -14.78 -3.79 -8.76
C LYS A 58 -15.26 -2.35 -8.65
N LEU A 59 -16.08 -1.90 -9.60
CA LEU A 59 -16.74 -0.59 -9.54
C LEU A 59 -17.59 -0.42 -8.26
N SER A 60 -18.12 -1.51 -7.69
CA SER A 60 -18.81 -1.49 -6.41
C SER A 60 -17.92 -1.04 -5.24
N ASP A 61 -16.61 -1.28 -5.34
CA ASP A 61 -15.64 -0.93 -4.31
C ASP A 61 -15.17 0.53 -4.38
N ILE A 62 -15.38 1.21 -5.52
CA ILE A 62 -15.13 2.66 -5.64
C ILE A 62 -15.93 3.45 -4.60
N LYS A 63 -17.15 3.01 -4.25
CA LYS A 63 -17.97 3.66 -3.23
C LYS A 63 -17.29 3.69 -1.84
N LYS A 64 -16.33 2.80 -1.60
CA LYS A 64 -15.55 2.71 -0.37
C LYS A 64 -14.32 3.64 -0.38
N VAL A 65 -14.01 4.24 -1.54
CA VAL A 65 -12.91 5.18 -1.74
C VAL A 65 -13.47 6.58 -1.93
N SER A 66 -13.36 7.41 -0.91
CA SER A 66 -13.86 8.79 -0.95
C SER A 66 -12.83 9.75 -1.54
N LEU A 67 -13.27 10.84 -2.17
CA LEU A 67 -12.38 11.91 -2.64
C LEU A 67 -11.48 12.48 -1.52
N PRO A 68 -11.98 12.74 -0.29
CA PRO A 68 -11.12 13.14 0.81
C PRO A 68 -10.03 12.11 1.14
N LEU A 69 -10.34 10.82 1.07
CA LEU A 69 -9.35 9.76 1.28
C LEU A 69 -8.27 9.80 0.19
N MET A 70 -8.66 9.93 -1.08
CA MET A 70 -7.71 10.08 -2.19
C MET A 70 -6.80 11.29 -2.02
N LYS A 71 -7.34 12.44 -1.59
CA LYS A 71 -6.54 13.64 -1.34
C LYS A 71 -5.55 13.44 -0.19
N LYS A 72 -5.97 12.74 0.87
CA LYS A 72 -5.10 12.40 1.99
C LYS A 72 -3.96 11.48 1.55
N LEU A 73 -4.23 10.53 0.66
CA LEU A 73 -3.21 9.64 0.10
C LEU A 73 -2.16 10.40 -0.70
N GLU A 74 -2.59 11.30 -1.57
CA GLU A 74 -1.70 12.16 -2.35
C GLU A 74 -0.72 12.91 -1.44
N VAL A 75 -1.20 13.47 -0.32
CA VAL A 75 -0.36 14.21 0.63
C VAL A 75 0.54 13.30 1.49
N CYS A 76 0.09 12.09 1.82
CA CYS A 76 0.88 11.17 2.65
C CYS A 76 1.91 10.36 1.87
N LEU A 77 1.79 10.26 0.54
CA LEU A 77 2.63 9.45 -0.33
C LEU A 77 3.59 10.28 -1.22
N LEU A 78 3.38 11.60 -1.34
CA LEU A 78 4.27 12.54 -2.02
C LEU A 78 5.11 13.31 -1.01
#